data_AF-A0A3R7MI38-F1
#
_entry.id   AF-A0A3R7MI38-F1
#
_cell.length_a   1.000
_cell.length_b   1.000
_cell.length_c   1.000
_cell.angle_alpha   90.00
_cell.angle_beta   90.00
_cell.angle_gamma   90.00
#
_symmetry.space_group_name_H-M   'P 1'
#
loop_
_entity.id
_entity.type
_entity.pdbx_description
1 polymer ?
#
loop_
_entity_poly.entity_id
_entity_poly.type
_entity_poly.pdbx_seq_one_letter_code
_entity_poly.pdbx_strand_id
1 'polypeptide(L)'
;MRPDYMGVMFLTSAVVSFNAGIWQIFRRAKKKQLIESHKNLLKPAVQELPPNDMAVEQFEFLPVKLDGVLDNEGSVLVGPRALPSYKGTVSNDESKGGFLVVTPFEIAGTKQFVMVNRGWVPIDAGKHRTLLMQYIGEGFATATVRGIFRREEFLSGSFFSGKNALNEGPLAADLSWMALRPLNMALDYYKRRWGASNVEASVSQHGLHHYYVEMLEDYSGDDQRIVRGHAWPWRRSTDEVTYVHLLPVVHTMYVFFWFSVTIGSLYGMGRCYQRQKELFAIRRRMTAQSMLLEKKRQEEAQAYLQAVQEVERMKHVGAAVATAQLGAQQPGSKETGTKP
;
A
#
# COMPACT_ATOMS: atom_id res chain seq x y z
N MET A 1 -20.20 -26.20 -4.26
CA MET A 1 -20.01 -24.95 -3.47
C MET A 1 -21.25 -24.09 -3.59
N ARG A 2 -21.62 -23.34 -2.54
CA ARG A 2 -22.80 -22.48 -2.60
C ARG A 2 -22.53 -21.28 -3.54
N PRO A 3 -23.49 -20.90 -4.40
CA PRO A 3 -23.26 -19.88 -5.44
C PRO A 3 -23.07 -18.46 -4.88
N ASP A 4 -23.52 -18.21 -3.65
CA ASP A 4 -23.28 -16.98 -2.88
C ASP A 4 -21.79 -16.80 -2.55
N TYR A 5 -21.13 -17.83 -2.00
CA TYR A 5 -19.71 -17.78 -1.65
C TYR A 5 -18.84 -17.59 -2.89
N MET A 6 -19.15 -18.31 -3.97
CA MET A 6 -18.43 -18.16 -5.24
C MET A 6 -18.60 -16.76 -5.83
N GLY A 7 -19.81 -16.19 -5.74
CA GLY A 7 -20.07 -14.82 -6.18
C GLY A 7 -19.22 -13.79 -5.44
N VAL A 8 -19.10 -13.92 -4.11
CA VAL A 8 -18.24 -13.05 -3.30
C VAL A 8 -16.77 -13.21 -3.67
N MET A 9 -16.27 -14.43 -3.86
CA MET A 9 -14.87 -14.68 -4.25
C MET A 9 -14.54 -14.11 -5.63
N PHE A 10 -15.47 -14.21 -6.59
CA PHE A 10 -15.29 -13.58 -7.90
C PHE A 10 -15.33 -12.05 -7.81
N LEU A 11 -16.19 -11.48 -6.97
CA LEU A 11 -16.24 -10.03 -6.76
C LEU A 11 -14.94 -9.51 -6.13
N THR A 12 -14.44 -10.16 -5.07
CA THR A 12 -13.19 -9.74 -4.42
C THR A 12 -12.00 -9.86 -5.37
N SER A 13 -11.91 -10.95 -6.14
CA SER A 13 -10.92 -11.12 -7.20
C SER A 13 -11.00 -10.00 -8.24
N ALA A 14 -12.20 -9.63 -8.70
CA ALA A 14 -12.39 -8.55 -9.66
C ALA A 14 -11.90 -7.20 -9.12
N VAL A 15 -12.23 -6.87 -7.86
CA VAL A 15 -11.80 -5.61 -7.24
C VAL A 15 -10.28 -5.57 -7.08
N VAL A 16 -9.66 -6.63 -6.56
CA VAL A 16 -8.20 -6.66 -6.34
C VAL A 16 -7.45 -6.61 -7.67
N SER A 17 -7.86 -7.40 -8.66
CA SER A 17 -7.22 -7.42 -9.98
C SER A 17 -7.39 -6.09 -10.73
N PHE A 18 -8.54 -5.41 -10.61
CA PHE A 18 -8.73 -4.09 -11.20
C PHE A 18 -7.78 -3.05 -10.59
N ASN A 19 -7.69 -2.99 -9.26
CA ASN A 19 -6.77 -2.08 -8.57
C ASN A 19 -5.31 -2.37 -8.93
N ALA A 20 -4.93 -3.66 -9.02
CA ALA A 20 -3.62 -4.05 -9.49
C ALA A 20 -3.36 -3.57 -10.94
N GLY A 21 -4.33 -3.71 -11.84
CA GLY A 21 -4.26 -3.21 -13.22
C GLY A 21 -4.04 -1.70 -13.29
N ILE A 22 -4.80 -0.92 -12.52
CA ILE A 22 -4.63 0.54 -12.40
C ILE A 22 -3.24 0.89 -11.85
N TRP A 23 -2.79 0.21 -10.79
CA TRP A 23 -1.46 0.41 -10.24
C TRP A 23 -0.36 0.15 -11.28
N GLN A 24 -0.49 -0.88 -12.12
CA GLN A 24 0.47 -1.17 -13.20
C GLN A 24 0.54 -0.05 -14.23
N ILE A 25 -0.58 0.63 -14.56
CA ILE A 25 -0.60 1.79 -15.47
C ILE A 25 0.24 2.94 -14.87
N PHE A 26 -0.02 3.30 -13.60
CA PHE A 26 0.73 4.34 -12.92
C PHE A 26 2.22 3.97 -12.76
N ARG A 27 2.51 2.71 -12.44
CA ARG A 27 3.88 2.22 -12.31
C ARG A 27 4.63 2.29 -13.63
N ARG A 28 3.98 1.92 -14.73
CA ARG A 28 4.52 2.07 -16.10
C ARG A 28 4.82 3.53 -16.44
N ALA A 29 3.91 4.46 -16.13
CA ALA A 29 4.12 5.88 -16.37
C ALA A 29 5.34 6.42 -15.60
N LYS A 30 5.46 6.08 -14.31
CA LYS A 30 6.62 6.42 -13.47
C LYS A 30 7.93 5.85 -14.04
N LYS A 31 7.93 4.61 -14.51
CA LYS A 31 9.10 3.97 -15.12
C LYS A 31 9.49 4.62 -16.45
N LYS A 32 8.52 4.99 -17.29
CA LYS A 32 8.78 5.73 -18.53
C LYS A 32 9.39 7.10 -18.24
N GLN A 33 8.84 7.84 -17.27
CA GLN A 33 9.39 9.13 -16.85
C GLN A 33 10.82 8.99 -16.34
N LEU A 34 11.12 7.97 -15.53
CA LEU A 34 12.47 7.70 -15.03
C LEU A 34 13.48 7.50 -16.16
N ILE A 35 13.13 6.68 -17.16
CA ILE A 35 13.98 6.45 -18.34
C ILE A 35 14.18 7.74 -19.15
N GLU A 36 13.14 8.58 -19.26
CA GLU A 36 13.27 9.88 -19.92
C GLU A 36 14.24 10.79 -19.15
N SER A 37 14.13 10.85 -17.83
CA SER A 37 15.04 11.60 -16.97
C SER A 37 16.49 11.08 -17.07
N HIS A 38 16.71 9.76 -17.22
CA HIS A 38 18.05 9.21 -17.42
C HIS A 38 18.73 9.73 -18.70
N LYS A 39 17.99 10.20 -19.71
CA LYS A 39 18.61 10.83 -20.90
C LYS A 39 19.39 12.10 -20.54
N ASN A 40 19.10 12.73 -19.39
CA ASN A 40 19.88 13.86 -18.91
C ASN A 40 21.34 13.50 -18.62
N LEU A 41 21.68 12.22 -18.36
CA LEU A 41 23.06 11.78 -18.15
C LEU A 41 23.94 11.97 -19.39
N LEU A 42 23.34 12.01 -20.58
CA LEU A 42 24.04 12.23 -21.84
C LEU A 42 24.38 13.70 -22.10
N LYS A 43 23.82 14.62 -21.31
CA LYS A 43 24.08 16.06 -21.44
C LYS A 43 25.43 16.42 -20.82
N PRO A 44 26.07 17.51 -21.27
CA PRO A 44 27.32 17.98 -20.67
C PRO A 44 27.12 18.38 -19.19
N ALA A 45 28.18 18.23 -18.40
CA ALA A 45 28.15 18.59 -16.99
C ALA A 45 28.02 20.10 -16.78
N VAL A 46 27.09 20.47 -15.90
CA VAL A 46 26.86 21.87 -15.52
C VAL A 46 27.80 22.27 -14.38
N GLN A 47 28.26 23.53 -14.39
CA GLN A 47 29.15 24.10 -13.36
C GLN A 47 28.45 25.03 -12.37
N GLU A 48 27.19 25.36 -12.65
CA GLU A 48 26.35 26.24 -11.85
C GLU A 48 25.11 25.50 -11.35
N LEU A 49 24.53 25.98 -10.24
CA LEU A 49 23.28 25.44 -9.74
C LEU A 49 22.11 25.85 -10.65
N PRO A 50 21.14 24.96 -10.90
CA PRO A 50 19.93 25.34 -11.60
C PRO A 50 19.15 26.40 -10.80
N PRO A 51 18.53 27.39 -11.48
CA PRO A 51 17.66 28.36 -10.84
C PRO A 51 16.56 27.68 -10.02
N ASN A 52 16.19 28.28 -8.88
CA ASN A 52 15.16 27.74 -7.99
C ASN A 52 13.78 27.60 -8.67
N ASP A 53 13.51 28.34 -9.73
CA ASP A 53 12.25 28.29 -10.49
C ASP A 53 12.15 27.07 -11.43
N MET A 54 13.25 26.36 -11.69
CA MET A 54 13.24 25.16 -12.52
C MET A 54 12.66 23.96 -11.76
N ALA A 55 11.72 23.26 -12.39
CA ALA A 55 11.17 22.03 -11.82
C ALA A 55 12.26 20.95 -11.73
N VAL A 56 12.39 20.32 -10.55
CA VAL A 56 13.42 19.31 -10.26
C VAL A 56 13.38 18.15 -11.26
N GLU A 57 12.20 17.78 -11.76
CA GLU A 57 12.05 16.73 -12.76
C GLU A 57 12.77 17.02 -14.09
N GLN A 58 13.05 18.28 -14.41
CA GLN A 58 13.68 18.66 -15.68
C GLN A 58 15.20 18.43 -15.68
N PHE A 59 15.84 18.58 -14.51
CA PHE A 59 17.28 18.47 -14.35
C PHE A 59 17.72 17.26 -13.49
N GLU A 60 16.79 16.43 -13.01
CA GLU A 60 17.12 15.16 -12.38
C GLU A 60 18.04 14.33 -13.31
N PHE A 61 19.10 13.75 -12.77
CA PHE A 61 20.17 13.03 -13.48
C PHE A 61 21.06 13.87 -14.39
N LEU A 62 20.96 15.20 -14.38
CA LEU A 62 21.91 16.04 -15.10
C LEU A 62 23.28 15.98 -14.41
N PRO A 63 24.38 15.72 -15.14
CA PRO A 63 25.71 15.72 -14.56
C PRO A 63 26.12 17.12 -14.08
N VAL A 64 26.84 17.18 -12.97
CA VAL A 64 27.32 18.42 -12.37
C VAL A 64 28.77 18.28 -11.94
N LYS A 65 29.55 19.36 -12.11
CA LYS A 65 30.91 19.51 -11.60
C LYS A 65 31.02 20.84 -10.88
N LEU A 66 31.11 20.80 -9.56
CA LEU A 66 31.23 21.98 -8.70
C LEU A 66 32.55 21.94 -7.94
N ASP A 67 33.22 23.09 -7.86
CA ASP A 67 34.43 23.27 -7.05
C ASP A 67 34.05 24.04 -5.78
N GLY A 68 34.63 23.66 -4.63
CA GLY A 68 34.19 24.20 -3.35
C GLY A 68 34.76 23.46 -2.15
N VAL A 69 34.09 23.63 -1.01
CA VAL A 69 34.54 23.12 0.29
C VAL A 69 33.43 22.28 0.93
N LEU A 70 33.76 21.04 1.29
CA LEU A 70 32.90 20.15 2.07
C LEU A 70 33.07 20.44 3.57
N ASP A 71 31.97 20.67 4.27
CA ASP A 71 31.95 20.73 5.74
C ASP A 71 31.66 19.34 6.32
N ASN A 72 32.73 18.59 6.63
CA ASN A 72 32.61 17.25 7.20
C ASN A 72 32.02 17.26 8.61
N GLU A 73 32.07 18.40 9.30
CA GLU A 73 31.47 18.52 10.62
C GLU A 73 29.94 18.62 10.53
N GLY A 74 29.45 19.27 9.47
CA GLY A 74 28.03 19.37 9.15
C GLY A 74 27.38 18.08 8.64
N SER A 75 28.16 17.02 8.35
CA SER A 75 27.65 15.79 7.75
C SER A 75 26.57 15.08 8.59
N VAL A 76 25.56 14.58 7.89
CA VAL A 76 24.42 13.84 8.45
C VAL A 76 24.36 12.44 7.83
N LEU A 77 23.97 11.46 8.65
CA LEU A 77 23.78 10.07 8.24
C LEU A 77 22.30 9.80 7.97
N VAL A 78 22.01 9.15 6.84
CA VAL A 78 20.64 8.84 6.40
C VAL A 78 20.49 7.34 6.18
N GLY A 79 19.58 6.68 6.90
CA GLY A 79 19.43 5.23 6.82
C GLY A 79 18.35 4.65 7.74
N PRO A 80 18.30 3.33 7.94
CA PRO A 80 19.22 2.32 7.41
C PRO A 80 19.07 2.14 5.89
N ARG A 81 20.19 1.93 5.19
CA ARG A 81 20.25 1.65 3.75
C ARG A 81 21.00 0.35 3.49
N ALA A 82 20.46 -0.45 2.57
CA ALA A 82 21.18 -1.59 2.03
C ALA A 82 22.42 -1.10 1.27
N LEU A 83 23.41 -1.99 1.15
CA LEU A 83 24.59 -1.76 0.35
C LEU A 83 24.17 -1.41 -1.10
N PRO A 84 24.75 -0.37 -1.72
CA PRO A 84 24.36 0.10 -3.06
C PRO A 84 24.62 -0.86 -4.23
N SER A 85 24.94 -2.13 -4.01
CA SER A 85 25.24 -3.12 -5.07
C SER A 85 24.04 -4.01 -5.42
N TYR A 86 23.73 -4.12 -6.72
CA TYR A 86 22.81 -5.14 -7.26
C TYR A 86 23.49 -6.51 -7.45
N LYS A 87 24.83 -6.55 -7.47
CA LYS A 87 25.60 -7.81 -7.50
C LYS A 87 25.55 -8.39 -6.08
N GLY A 88 24.54 -9.22 -5.83
CA GLY A 88 24.17 -9.79 -4.53
C GLY A 88 25.18 -10.73 -3.86
N THR A 89 26.46 -10.36 -3.83
CA THR A 89 27.48 -10.98 -2.99
C THR A 89 27.81 -10.02 -1.86
N VAL A 90 26.94 -9.99 -0.85
CA VAL A 90 27.27 -9.37 0.42
C VAL A 90 28.03 -10.43 1.21
N SER A 91 29.30 -10.16 1.50
CA SER A 91 30.03 -10.92 2.52
C SER A 91 29.30 -10.77 3.85
N ASN A 92 29.36 -11.79 4.71
CA ASN A 92 28.46 -11.94 5.87
C ASN A 92 28.44 -10.74 6.85
N ASP A 93 29.46 -9.86 6.86
CA ASP A 93 29.54 -8.72 7.79
C ASP A 93 28.97 -7.39 7.22
N GLU A 94 28.95 -7.24 5.89
CA GLU A 94 28.42 -6.05 5.19
C GLU A 94 26.90 -6.11 4.96
N SER A 95 26.29 -7.25 5.32
CA SER A 95 24.85 -7.53 5.23
C SER A 95 24.00 -6.77 6.26
N LYS A 96 24.64 -6.14 7.26
CA LYS A 96 23.98 -5.46 8.40
C LYS A 96 23.38 -4.10 8.05
N GLY A 97 23.44 -3.68 6.79
CA GLY A 97 23.01 -2.35 6.34
C GLY A 97 24.01 -1.26 6.73
N GLY A 98 23.68 -0.02 6.38
CA GLY A 98 24.54 1.13 6.63
C GLY A 98 23.80 2.45 6.40
N PHE A 99 24.55 3.52 6.17
CA PHE A 99 24.01 4.87 6.06
C PHE A 99 24.56 5.57 4.82
N LEU A 100 23.78 6.48 4.25
CA LEU A 100 24.27 7.46 3.29
C LEU A 100 24.81 8.67 4.03
N VAL A 101 25.99 9.14 3.64
CA VAL A 101 26.60 10.34 4.19
C VAL A 101 26.21 11.53 3.32
N VAL A 102 25.43 12.44 3.88
CA VAL A 102 25.09 13.71 3.24
C VAL A 102 25.89 14.82 3.90
N THR A 103 26.62 15.59 3.10
CA THR A 103 27.53 16.62 3.58
C THR A 103 27.16 17.97 2.95
N PRO A 104 27.07 19.06 3.74
CA PRO A 104 26.94 20.40 3.20
C PRO A 104 28.18 20.79 2.39
N PHE A 105 27.98 21.29 1.18
CA PHE A 105 29.03 21.73 0.29
C PHE A 105 28.86 23.20 -0.07
N GLU A 106 29.86 24.02 0.27
CA GLU A 106 29.91 25.43 -0.11
C GLU A 106 30.56 25.57 -1.48
N ILE A 107 29.85 26.18 -2.42
CA ILE A 107 30.34 26.39 -3.79
C ILE A 107 31.31 27.57 -3.83
N ALA A 108 32.44 27.37 -4.49
CA ALA A 108 33.44 28.40 -4.67
C ALA A 108 32.88 29.61 -5.42
N GLY A 109 33.05 30.81 -4.86
CA GLY A 109 32.69 32.08 -5.50
C GLY A 109 31.24 32.55 -5.29
N THR A 110 30.29 31.67 -4.95
CA THR A 110 28.86 32.05 -4.77
C THR A 110 28.38 32.04 -3.32
N LYS A 111 29.15 31.45 -2.39
CA LYS A 111 28.76 31.20 -0.99
C LYS A 111 27.48 30.37 -0.85
N GLN A 112 26.98 29.77 -1.93
CA GLN A 112 25.78 28.95 -1.89
C GLN A 112 26.10 27.55 -1.36
N PHE A 113 25.15 26.96 -0.64
CA PHE A 113 25.31 25.61 -0.10
C PHE A 113 24.39 24.63 -0.84
N VAL A 114 24.94 23.45 -1.16
CA VAL A 114 24.19 22.31 -1.68
C VAL A 114 24.48 21.07 -0.86
N MET A 115 23.47 20.24 -0.65
CA MET A 115 23.64 18.96 0.02
C MET A 115 24.23 17.95 -0.95
N VAL A 116 25.34 17.32 -0.57
CA VAL A 116 26.05 16.33 -1.38
C VAL A 116 25.98 14.98 -0.69
N ASN A 117 25.35 13.99 -1.34
CA ASN A 117 25.47 12.59 -0.96
C ASN A 117 26.83 12.06 -1.42
N ARG A 118 27.74 11.85 -0.46
CA ARG A 118 29.11 11.39 -0.70
C ARG A 118 29.20 9.88 -0.95
N GLY A 119 28.18 9.13 -0.54
CA GLY A 119 28.12 7.67 -0.68
C GLY A 119 27.67 6.96 0.58
N TRP A 120 27.75 5.63 0.54
CA TRP A 120 27.36 4.72 1.59
C TRP A 120 28.54 4.36 2.51
N VAL A 121 28.25 4.27 3.81
CA VAL A 121 29.18 3.84 4.86
C VAL A 121 28.55 2.70 5.68
N PRO A 122 29.35 1.79 6.24
CA PRO A 122 28.84 0.66 7.00
C PRO A 122 28.19 1.15 8.30
N ILE A 123 27.29 0.33 8.87
CA ILE A 123 26.57 0.67 10.11
C ILE A 123 27.49 1.05 11.27
N ASP A 124 28.69 0.49 11.32
CA ASP A 124 29.72 0.81 12.31
C ASP A 124 30.13 2.30 12.30
N ALA A 125 30.12 2.93 11.12
CA ALA A 125 30.44 4.35 10.98
C ALA A 125 29.45 5.26 11.71
N GLY A 126 28.21 4.80 11.93
CA GLY A 126 27.17 5.54 12.62
C GLY A 126 27.20 5.44 14.15
N LYS A 127 28.05 4.57 14.73
CA LYS A 127 28.09 4.36 16.20
C LYS A 127 28.65 5.58 16.94
N HIS A 128 29.73 6.16 16.41
CA HIS A 128 30.40 7.32 16.99
C HIS A 128 30.91 8.23 15.89
N ARG A 129 30.88 9.54 16.13
CA ARG A 129 31.36 10.54 15.16
C ARG A 129 32.83 10.37 14.78
N THR A 130 33.66 9.92 15.72
CA THR A 130 35.08 9.60 15.47
C THR A 130 35.26 8.44 14.49
N LEU A 131 34.34 7.48 14.43
CA LEU A 131 34.37 6.42 13.43
C LEU A 131 33.97 6.95 12.06
N LEU A 132 32.94 7.81 11.99
CA LEU A 132 32.57 8.47 10.74
C LEU A 132 33.74 9.26 10.13
N MET A 133 34.50 10.00 10.97
CA MET A 133 35.68 10.77 10.56
C MET A 133 36.75 9.90 9.87
N GLN A 134 36.88 8.62 10.22
CA GLN A 134 37.81 7.72 9.53
C GLN A 134 37.43 7.50 8.06
N TYR A 135 36.12 7.50 7.76
CA TYR A 135 35.60 7.30 6.41
C TYR A 135 35.55 8.59 5.59
N ILE A 136 35.22 9.72 6.23
CA ILE A 136 34.91 10.97 5.52
C ILE A 136 35.96 12.08 5.67
N GLY A 137 36.82 11.98 6.69
CA GLY A 137 37.76 13.03 7.10
C GLY A 137 37.22 13.95 8.20
N GLU A 138 38.03 14.94 8.55
CA GLU A 138 37.73 15.94 9.58
C GLU A 138 37.73 17.35 8.98
N GLY A 139 37.00 18.27 9.61
CA GLY A 139 36.98 19.69 9.27
C GLY A 139 36.50 20.01 7.84
N PHE A 140 37.03 21.10 7.30
CA PHE A 140 36.71 21.59 5.96
C PHE A 140 37.68 21.00 4.94
N ALA A 141 37.14 20.37 3.90
CA ALA A 141 37.94 19.76 2.84
C ALA A 141 37.61 20.39 1.48
N THR A 142 38.61 20.97 0.82
CA THR A 142 38.46 21.44 -0.56
C THR A 142 38.32 20.24 -1.48
N ALA A 143 37.23 20.18 -2.24
CA ALA A 143 36.94 19.06 -3.12
C ALA A 143 36.22 19.53 -4.38
N THR A 144 36.52 18.87 -5.49
CA THR A 144 35.73 18.96 -6.72
C THR A 144 34.64 17.90 -6.66
N VAL A 145 33.40 18.34 -6.43
CA VAL A 145 32.23 17.46 -6.42
C VAL A 145 31.80 17.22 -7.86
N ARG A 146 31.88 15.97 -8.29
CA ARG A 146 31.32 15.52 -9.56
C ARG A 146 30.26 14.46 -9.31
N GLY A 147 29.09 14.66 -9.87
CA GLY A 147 27.94 13.82 -9.57
C GLY A 147 26.75 14.14 -10.45
N ILE A 148 25.56 13.79 -9.96
CA ILE A 148 24.29 14.02 -10.64
C ILE A 148 23.30 14.70 -9.72
N PHE A 149 22.43 15.55 -10.28
CA PHE A 149 21.32 16.09 -9.49
C PHE A 149 20.27 15.02 -9.22
N ARG A 150 19.79 15.00 -7.98
CA ARG A 150 18.77 14.08 -7.50
C ARG A 150 17.71 14.84 -6.73
N ARG A 151 16.45 14.48 -6.97
CA ARG A 151 15.33 14.98 -6.16
C ARG A 151 15.37 14.37 -4.76
N GLU A 152 14.80 15.10 -3.81
CA GLU A 152 14.55 14.58 -2.47
C GLU A 152 13.74 13.28 -2.47
N GLU A 153 13.94 12.49 -1.42
CA GLU A 153 13.22 11.25 -1.22
C GLU A 153 11.90 11.50 -0.50
N PHE A 154 10.86 10.84 -1.03
CA PHE A 154 9.54 10.83 -0.41
C PHE A 154 9.36 9.50 0.29
N LEU A 155 9.06 9.54 1.59
CA LEU A 155 8.51 8.39 2.33
C LEU A 155 7.11 8.11 1.80
N SER A 156 7.05 7.42 0.66
CA SER A 156 5.82 6.94 0.02
C SER A 156 5.27 5.75 0.80
N GLY A 157 4.88 5.98 2.06
CA GLY A 157 4.28 4.97 2.94
C GLY A 157 2.74 4.98 2.96
N SER A 158 2.10 6.04 2.47
CA SER A 158 0.64 6.13 2.50
C SER A 158 0.05 5.78 1.14
N PHE A 159 -0.79 4.74 1.11
CA PHE A 159 -1.60 4.35 -0.05
C PHE A 159 -2.49 5.49 -0.59
N PHE A 160 -2.68 6.56 0.20
CA PHE A 160 -3.59 7.67 -0.08
C PHE A 160 -2.92 9.05 -0.17
N SER A 161 -1.61 9.18 0.11
CA SER A 161 -0.97 10.50 0.20
C SER A 161 -0.04 10.75 -0.99
N GLY A 162 -0.40 11.76 -1.79
CA GLY A 162 0.37 12.25 -2.93
C GLY A 162 1.54 13.16 -2.54
N LYS A 163 2.17 13.77 -3.56
CA LYS A 163 3.21 14.79 -3.39
C LYS A 163 2.66 15.96 -2.56
N ASN A 164 3.25 16.26 -1.40
CA ASN A 164 2.96 17.48 -0.63
C ASN A 164 4.03 18.54 -0.97
N ALA A 165 3.61 19.79 -1.23
CA ALA A 165 4.48 20.90 -1.64
C ALA A 165 5.56 21.26 -0.60
N LEU A 166 5.28 21.02 0.69
CA LEU A 166 6.22 21.26 1.79
C LEU A 166 6.78 19.98 2.40
N ASN A 167 6.28 18.82 1.96
CA ASN A 167 6.66 17.52 2.48
C ASN A 167 6.57 17.39 4.03
N GLU A 168 5.68 18.19 4.64
CA GLU A 168 5.24 18.09 6.03
C GLU A 168 4.23 16.94 6.14
N GLY A 169 4.70 15.71 5.99
CA GLY A 169 3.91 14.56 6.47
C GLY A 169 3.76 14.65 8.00
N PRO A 170 2.73 14.05 8.60
CA PRO A 170 2.51 14.08 10.06
C PRO A 170 3.62 13.41 10.90
N LEU A 171 4.70 12.96 10.27
CA LEU A 171 5.89 12.31 10.84
C LEU A 171 7.19 13.07 10.53
N ALA A 172 7.11 14.28 9.98
CA ALA A 172 8.20 14.88 9.19
C ALA A 172 9.42 15.39 9.99
N ALA A 173 9.30 15.75 11.27
CA ALA A 173 10.45 16.25 12.03
C ALA A 173 11.34 15.11 12.55
N ASP A 174 10.76 14.10 13.23
CA ASP A 174 11.52 13.08 13.96
C ASP A 174 12.10 11.96 13.07
N LEU A 175 11.61 11.79 11.84
CA LEU A 175 12.11 10.78 10.89
C LEU A 175 12.94 11.39 9.74
N SER A 176 13.54 12.56 9.94
CA SER A 176 14.45 13.21 8.97
C SER A 176 15.67 12.34 8.63
N TRP A 177 16.11 11.48 9.56
CA TRP A 177 17.21 10.54 9.37
C TRP A 177 16.88 9.35 8.45
N MET A 178 15.60 9.08 8.16
CA MET A 178 15.20 7.95 7.32
C MET A 178 15.20 8.28 5.82
N ALA A 179 14.99 9.54 5.44
CA ALA A 179 14.84 9.95 4.05
C ALA A 179 15.69 11.17 3.72
N LEU A 180 16.28 11.18 2.52
CA LEU A 180 17.06 12.30 2.00
C LEU A 180 16.19 13.52 1.73
N ARG A 181 16.16 14.44 2.69
CA ARG A 181 15.43 15.71 2.63
C ARG A 181 16.41 16.89 2.72
N PRO A 182 17.04 17.27 1.60
CA PRO A 182 18.12 18.25 1.58
C PRO A 182 17.71 19.61 2.14
N LEU A 183 16.46 20.03 1.92
CA LEU A 183 15.93 21.28 2.47
C LEU A 183 15.97 21.29 4.01
N ASN A 184 15.43 20.25 4.65
CA ASN A 184 15.43 20.14 6.11
C ASN A 184 16.85 20.02 6.66
N MET A 185 17.70 19.23 5.98
CA MET A 185 19.10 19.05 6.35
C MET A 185 19.88 20.37 6.28
N ALA A 186 19.61 21.20 5.27
CA ALA A 186 20.21 22.53 5.13
C ALA A 186 19.74 23.48 6.23
N LEU A 187 18.44 23.53 6.51
CA LEU A 187 17.91 24.35 7.60
C LEU A 187 18.50 23.95 8.96
N ASP A 188 18.60 22.65 9.24
CA ASP A 188 19.18 22.14 10.48
C ASP A 188 20.69 22.40 10.57
N TYR A 189 21.39 22.38 9.44
CA TYR A 189 22.79 22.78 9.37
C TYR A 189 22.95 24.29 9.63
N TYR A 190 22.13 25.16 9.01
CA TYR A 190 22.18 26.60 9.20
C TYR A 190 21.89 27.01 10.65
N LYS A 191 20.87 26.39 11.26
CA LYS A 191 20.55 26.57 12.69
C LYS A 191 21.73 26.23 13.60
N ARG A 192 22.42 25.12 13.32
CA ARG A 192 23.59 24.67 14.08
C ARG A 192 24.81 25.56 13.86
N ARG A 193 25.04 26.04 12.64
CA ARG A 193 26.24 26.80 12.26
C ARG A 193 26.17 28.27 12.65
N TRP A 194 25.02 28.92 12.42
CA TRP A 194 24.84 30.38 12.57
C TRP A 194 23.78 30.79 13.60
N GLY A 195 23.13 29.82 14.24
CA GLY A 195 22.11 30.04 15.27
C GLY A 195 20.69 30.17 14.70
N ALA A 196 19.69 29.80 15.51
CA ALA A 196 18.29 29.77 15.09
C ALA A 196 17.70 31.16 14.74
N SER A 197 18.24 32.24 15.32
CA SER A 197 17.79 33.61 15.05
C SER A 197 18.19 34.13 13.67
N ASN A 198 19.25 33.56 13.07
CA ASN A 198 19.82 34.05 11.82
C ASN A 198 19.42 33.21 10.60
N VAL A 199 18.50 32.25 10.76
CA VAL A 199 18.17 31.28 9.72
C VAL A 199 17.66 31.94 8.44
N GLU A 200 16.79 32.95 8.56
CA GLU A 200 16.25 33.65 7.38
C GLU A 200 17.35 34.38 6.61
N ALA A 201 18.27 35.03 7.31
CA ALA A 201 19.43 35.67 6.70
C ALA A 201 20.34 34.63 6.03
N SER A 202 20.64 33.52 6.71
CA SER A 202 21.43 32.42 6.14
C SER A 202 20.75 31.81 4.91
N VAL A 203 19.44 31.61 4.92
CA VAL A 203 18.68 31.10 3.76
C VAL A 203 18.75 32.08 2.59
N SER A 204 18.64 33.38 2.85
CA SER A 204 18.74 34.40 1.80
C SER A 204 20.14 34.48 1.16
N GLN A 205 21.19 34.23 1.95
CA GLN A 205 22.58 34.32 1.52
C GLN A 205 23.09 33.04 0.85
N HIS A 206 22.80 31.89 1.46
CA HIS A 206 23.34 30.59 1.07
C HIS A 206 22.41 29.78 0.16
N GLY A 207 21.14 30.16 0.08
CA GLY A 207 20.13 29.44 -0.68
C GLY A 207 19.58 28.22 0.04
N LEU A 208 18.46 27.70 -0.47
CA LEU A 208 17.78 26.53 0.03
C LEU A 208 17.23 25.73 -1.15
N HIS A 209 17.53 24.43 -1.20
CA HIS A 209 17.24 23.60 -2.38
C HIS A 209 16.52 22.30 -2.00
N HIS A 210 15.52 21.91 -2.81
CA HIS A 210 14.77 20.65 -2.71
C HIS A 210 15.45 19.46 -3.41
N TYR A 211 16.69 19.65 -3.84
CA TYR A 211 17.49 18.66 -4.54
C TYR A 211 18.86 18.53 -3.88
N TYR A 212 19.52 17.41 -4.12
CA TYR A 212 20.87 17.14 -3.65
C TYR A 212 21.72 16.65 -4.82
N VAL A 213 23.04 16.71 -4.65
CA VAL A 213 23.99 16.14 -5.62
C VAL A 213 24.43 14.78 -5.12
N GLU A 214 24.32 13.75 -5.95
CA GLU A 214 24.83 12.42 -5.64
C GLU A 214 26.18 12.20 -6.34
N MET A 215 27.22 11.95 -5.56
CA MET A 215 28.55 11.61 -6.09
C MET A 215 28.56 10.19 -6.63
N LEU A 216 29.18 10.00 -7.80
CA LEU A 216 29.29 8.71 -8.48
C LEU A 216 30.75 8.23 -8.52
N GLU A 217 30.94 6.93 -8.70
CA GLU A 217 32.26 6.27 -8.73
C GLU A 217 33.18 6.84 -9.83
N ASP A 218 32.66 6.98 -11.05
CA ASP A 218 33.44 7.35 -12.26
C ASP A 218 33.93 8.81 -12.29
N TYR A 219 33.71 9.58 -11.22
CA TYR A 219 33.76 11.03 -11.26
C TYR A 219 34.63 11.70 -10.18
N SER A 220 35.00 11.02 -9.08
CA SER A 220 35.71 11.68 -7.97
C SER A 220 36.70 10.74 -7.27
N GLY A 221 37.98 10.87 -7.62
CA GLY A 221 39.09 10.10 -7.03
C GLY A 221 39.75 10.73 -5.78
N ASP A 222 39.41 11.98 -5.42
CA ASP A 222 40.24 12.75 -4.47
C ASP A 222 39.75 12.70 -3.00
N ASP A 223 38.49 12.32 -2.78
CA ASP A 223 37.82 12.43 -1.48
C ASP A 223 37.62 11.08 -0.75
N GLN A 224 37.96 9.96 -1.41
CA GLN A 224 37.81 8.63 -0.83
C GLN A 224 39.00 8.27 0.06
N ARG A 225 38.72 7.62 1.20
CA ARG A 225 39.72 7.14 2.16
C ARG A 225 39.75 5.62 2.18
N ILE A 226 40.95 5.06 2.28
CA ILE A 226 41.13 3.62 2.38
C ILE A 226 40.98 3.20 3.84
N VAL A 227 39.91 2.46 4.15
CA VAL A 227 39.65 1.90 5.49
C VAL A 227 39.40 0.41 5.32
N ARG A 228 40.15 -0.42 6.06
CA ARG A 228 40.09 -1.90 5.97
C ARG A 228 40.29 -2.44 4.54
N GLY A 229 41.16 -1.80 3.75
CA GLY A 229 41.51 -2.24 2.39
C GLY A 229 40.51 -1.85 1.30
N HIS A 230 39.44 -1.11 1.63
CA HIS A 230 38.46 -0.62 0.67
C HIS A 230 38.40 0.91 0.67
N ALA A 231 38.05 1.51 -0.48
CA ALA A 231 37.83 2.94 -0.61
C ALA A 231 36.41 3.31 -0.14
N TRP A 232 36.33 4.27 0.77
CA TRP A 232 35.09 4.76 1.35
C TRP A 232 34.97 6.27 1.17
N PRO A 233 33.75 6.85 1.15
CA PRO A 233 32.45 6.18 1.09
C PRO A 233 32.20 5.46 -0.24
N TRP A 234 31.43 4.37 -0.20
CA TRP A 234 31.11 3.60 -1.40
C TRP A 234 30.04 4.32 -2.22
N ARG A 235 30.34 4.60 -3.48
CA ARG A 235 29.43 5.28 -4.42
C ARG A 235 28.84 4.30 -5.41
N ARG A 236 27.70 4.68 -5.99
CA ARG A 236 27.11 3.95 -7.10
C ARG A 236 27.82 4.30 -8.40
N SER A 237 27.94 3.32 -9.29
CA SER A 237 28.33 3.57 -10.66
C SER A 237 27.17 4.17 -11.47
N THR A 238 27.48 4.76 -12.62
CA THR A 238 26.46 5.27 -13.55
C THR A 238 25.50 4.19 -14.02
N ASP A 239 26.00 2.96 -14.25
CA ASP A 239 25.20 1.79 -14.60
C ASP A 239 24.25 1.37 -13.49
N GLU A 240 24.69 1.40 -12.22
CA GLU A 240 23.85 1.07 -11.08
C GLU A 240 22.73 2.09 -10.86
N VAL A 241 23.00 3.37 -11.11
CA VAL A 241 21.98 4.42 -11.03
C VAL A 241 20.93 4.27 -12.13
N THR A 242 21.35 3.90 -13.34
CA THR A 242 20.46 3.76 -14.50
C THR A 242 19.72 2.42 -14.55
N TYR A 243 20.14 1.45 -13.73
CA TYR A 243 19.55 0.13 -13.70
C TYR A 243 18.06 0.15 -13.31
N VAL A 244 17.23 -0.53 -14.12
CA VAL A 244 15.79 -0.66 -13.91
C VAL A 244 15.40 -2.14 -13.97
N HIS A 245 15.12 -2.77 -12.82
CA HIS A 245 14.75 -4.20 -12.74
C HIS A 245 13.61 -4.64 -13.68
N LEU A 246 12.59 -3.81 -13.86
CA LEU A 246 11.40 -4.13 -14.65
C LEU A 246 11.12 -3.00 -15.63
N LEU A 247 11.24 -3.31 -16.92
CA LEU A 247 11.01 -2.39 -18.02
C LEU A 247 9.52 -2.02 -18.14
N PRO A 248 9.19 -0.83 -18.68
CA PRO A 248 7.80 -0.41 -18.91
C PRO A 248 6.98 -1.40 -19.76
N VAL A 249 7.64 -2.15 -20.66
CA VAL A 249 6.97 -3.17 -21.49
C VAL A 249 6.41 -4.31 -20.64
N VAL A 250 7.14 -4.76 -19.63
CA VAL A 250 6.70 -5.83 -18.71
C VAL A 250 5.47 -5.38 -17.92
N HIS A 251 5.46 -4.12 -17.46
CA HIS A 251 4.27 -3.53 -16.83
C HIS A 251 3.06 -3.47 -17.77
N THR A 252 3.28 -3.21 -19.07
CA THR A 252 2.21 -3.30 -20.08
C THR A 252 1.61 -4.70 -20.16
N MET A 253 2.43 -5.75 -20.14
CA MET A 253 1.96 -7.14 -20.13
C MET A 253 1.11 -7.43 -18.87
N TYR A 254 1.54 -6.95 -17.70
CA TYR A 254 0.77 -7.10 -16.47
C TYR A 254 -0.56 -6.34 -16.49
N VAL A 255 -0.64 -5.18 -17.16
CA VAL A 255 -1.91 -4.47 -17.36
C VAL A 255 -2.92 -5.39 -18.05
N PHE A 256 -2.55 -5.99 -19.19
CA PHE A 256 -3.43 -6.92 -19.90
C PHE A 256 -3.79 -8.14 -19.07
N PHE A 257 -2.83 -8.73 -18.35
CA PHE A 257 -3.08 -9.86 -17.46
C PHE A 257 -4.13 -9.51 -16.39
N TRP A 258 -3.94 -8.43 -15.64
CA TRP A 258 -4.83 -8.07 -14.53
C TRP A 258 -6.23 -7.66 -15.00
N PHE A 259 -6.35 -6.94 -16.12
CA PHE A 259 -7.66 -6.64 -16.70
C PHE A 259 -8.34 -7.88 -17.27
N SER A 260 -7.60 -8.86 -17.80
CA SER A 260 -8.18 -10.15 -18.23
C SER A 260 -8.73 -10.94 -17.04
N VAL A 261 -8.01 -10.98 -15.92
CA VAL A 261 -8.48 -11.59 -14.67
C VAL A 261 -9.71 -10.86 -14.13
N THR A 262 -9.75 -9.52 -14.24
CA THR A 262 -10.91 -8.70 -13.83
C THR A 262 -12.14 -9.09 -14.65
N ILE A 263 -12.01 -9.13 -15.98
CA ILE A 263 -13.10 -9.49 -16.89
C ILE A 263 -13.60 -10.92 -16.62
N GLY A 264 -12.69 -11.89 -16.48
CA GLY A 264 -13.04 -13.27 -16.16
C GLY A 264 -13.75 -13.40 -14.80
N SER A 265 -13.30 -12.64 -13.80
CA SER A 265 -13.91 -12.62 -12.47
C SER A 265 -15.32 -12.01 -12.50
N LEU A 266 -15.51 -10.88 -13.20
CA LEU A 266 -16.83 -10.27 -13.38
C LEU A 266 -17.79 -11.20 -14.15
N TYR A 267 -17.31 -11.92 -15.15
CA TYR A 267 -18.08 -12.93 -15.85
C TYR A 267 -18.52 -14.06 -14.90
N GLY A 268 -17.60 -14.60 -14.08
CA GLY A 268 -17.90 -15.61 -13.06
C GLY A 268 -18.93 -15.13 -12.04
N MET A 269 -18.78 -13.90 -11.55
CA MET A 269 -19.74 -13.25 -10.64
C MET A 269 -21.13 -13.14 -11.28
N GLY A 270 -21.20 -12.71 -12.55
CA GLY A 270 -22.46 -12.61 -13.29
C GLY A 270 -23.18 -13.96 -13.42
N ARG A 271 -22.43 -15.05 -13.64
CA ARG A 271 -22.97 -16.41 -13.68
C ARG A 271 -23.50 -16.86 -12.31
N CYS A 272 -22.77 -16.57 -11.23
CA CYS A 272 -23.22 -16.86 -9.87
C CYS A 272 -24.52 -16.10 -9.54
N TYR A 273 -24.60 -14.83 -9.91
CA TYR A 273 -25.79 -14.00 -9.72
C TYR A 273 -27.02 -14.56 -10.45
N GLN A 274 -26.86 -14.97 -11.72
CA GLN A 274 -27.92 -15.61 -12.49
C GLN A 274 -28.43 -16.88 -11.80
N ARG A 275 -27.54 -17.75 -11.33
CA ARG A 275 -27.92 -18.98 -10.60
C ARG A 275 -28.59 -18.68 -9.27
N GLN A 276 -28.15 -17.66 -8.55
CA GLN A 276 -28.79 -17.25 -7.30
C GLN A 276 -30.22 -16.75 -7.55
N LYS A 277 -30.45 -16.00 -8.63
CA LYS A 277 -31.79 -15.56 -9.05
C LYS A 277 -32.70 -16.75 -9.37
N GLU A 278 -32.20 -17.76 -10.07
CA GLU A 278 -32.95 -18.99 -10.35
C GLU A 278 -33.30 -19.77 -9.08
N LEU A 279 -32.33 -19.94 -8.16
CA LEU A 279 -32.57 -20.61 -6.88
C LEU A 279 -33.63 -19.88 -6.04
N PHE A 280 -33.61 -18.55 -6.02
CA PHE A 280 -34.66 -17.78 -5.35
C PHE A 280 -36.04 -17.96 -6.01
N ALA A 281 -36.10 -18.02 -7.35
CA ALA A 281 -37.34 -18.29 -8.05
C ALA A 281 -37.89 -19.69 -7.73
N ILE A 282 -37.03 -20.71 -7.69
CA ILE A 282 -37.40 -22.08 -7.31
C ILE A 282 -37.89 -22.13 -5.87
N ARG A 283 -37.16 -21.51 -4.93
CA ARG A 283 -37.57 -21.44 -3.52
C ARG A 283 -38.95 -20.80 -3.36
N ARG A 284 -39.21 -19.68 -4.04
CA ARG A 284 -40.53 -19.03 -4.02
C ARG A 284 -41.64 -19.97 -4.49
N ARG A 285 -41.41 -20.73 -5.58
CA ARG A 285 -42.39 -21.71 -6.08
C ARG A 285 -42.62 -22.85 -5.10
N MET A 286 -41.55 -23.41 -4.53
CA MET A 286 -41.64 -24.47 -3.53
C MET A 286 -42.40 -24.02 -2.28
N THR A 287 -42.09 -22.83 -1.75
CA THR A 287 -42.81 -22.26 -0.60
C THR A 287 -44.28 -22.01 -0.91
N ALA A 288 -44.62 -21.52 -2.11
CA ALA A 288 -46.01 -21.35 -2.50
C ALA A 288 -46.77 -22.69 -2.58
N GLN A 289 -46.13 -23.74 -3.13
CA GLN A 289 -46.70 -25.09 -3.19
C GLN A 289 -46.85 -25.71 -1.80
N SER A 290 -45.87 -25.55 -0.91
CA SER A 290 -45.97 -26.08 0.46
C SER A 290 -47.10 -25.42 1.24
N MET A 291 -47.23 -24.09 1.15
CA MET A 291 -48.33 -23.35 1.77
C MET A 291 -49.70 -23.81 1.25
N LEU A 292 -49.82 -24.08 -0.05
CA LEU A 292 -51.07 -24.57 -0.64
C LEU A 292 -51.41 -25.99 -0.14
N LEU A 293 -50.42 -26.88 -0.07
CA LEU A 293 -50.61 -28.23 0.44
C LEU A 293 -50.95 -28.24 1.93
N GLU A 294 -50.31 -27.39 2.74
CA GLU A 294 -50.63 -27.22 4.16
C GLU A 294 -52.06 -26.73 4.35
N LYS A 295 -52.50 -25.74 3.55
CA LYS A 295 -53.89 -25.26 3.59
C LYS A 295 -54.88 -26.38 3.25
N LYS A 296 -54.62 -27.17 2.20
CA LYS A 296 -55.46 -28.33 1.86
C LYS A 296 -55.53 -29.36 2.97
N ARG A 297 -54.39 -29.70 3.60
CA ARG A 297 -54.36 -30.61 4.75
C ARG A 297 -55.17 -30.08 5.93
N GLN A 298 -55.15 -28.77 6.18
CA GLN A 298 -55.96 -28.16 7.23
C GLN A 298 -57.45 -28.26 6.92
N GLU A 299 -57.85 -28.00 5.67
CA GLU A 299 -59.23 -28.15 5.20
C GLU A 299 -59.72 -29.61 5.31
N GLU A 300 -58.92 -30.58 4.86
CA GLU A 300 -59.23 -32.01 4.97
C GLU A 300 -59.30 -32.47 6.44
N ALA A 301 -58.40 -32.01 7.30
CA ALA A 301 -58.43 -32.32 8.73
C ALA A 301 -59.68 -31.75 9.42
N GLN A 302 -60.10 -30.53 9.05
CA GLN A 302 -61.35 -29.94 9.55
C GLN A 302 -62.58 -30.72 9.08
N ALA A 303 -62.63 -31.10 7.80
CA ALA A 303 -63.71 -31.91 7.25
C ALA A 303 -63.78 -33.29 7.94
N TYR A 304 -62.64 -33.92 8.18
CA TYR A 304 -62.56 -35.18 8.93
C TYR A 304 -63.08 -35.03 10.36
N LEU A 305 -62.66 -33.98 11.09
CA LEU A 305 -63.15 -33.71 12.45
C LEU A 305 -64.66 -33.49 12.49
N GLN A 306 -65.22 -32.74 11.52
CA GLN A 306 -66.66 -32.54 11.40
C GLN A 306 -67.39 -33.87 11.14
N ALA A 307 -66.88 -34.69 10.22
CA ALA A 307 -67.45 -36.00 9.92
C ALA A 307 -67.43 -36.93 11.15
N VAL A 308 -66.35 -36.94 11.94
CA VAL A 308 -66.28 -37.70 13.19
C VAL A 308 -67.32 -37.21 14.20
N GLN A 309 -67.46 -35.89 14.39
CA GLN A 309 -68.45 -35.30 15.29
C GLN A 309 -69.90 -35.63 14.85
N GLU A 310 -70.18 -35.64 13.55
CA GLU A 310 -71.48 -36.03 13.01
C GLU A 310 -71.77 -37.52 13.26
N VAL A 311 -70.78 -38.39 13.07
CA VAL A 311 -70.92 -39.83 13.38
C VAL A 311 -71.16 -40.05 14.88
N GLU A 312 -70.44 -39.35 15.75
CA GLU A 312 -70.69 -39.39 17.20
C GLU A 312 -72.10 -38.90 17.55
N ARG A 313 -72.55 -37.79 16.95
CA ARG A 313 -73.92 -37.29 17.13
C ARG A 313 -74.96 -38.31 16.68
N MET A 314 -74.78 -38.95 15.52
CA MET A 314 -75.67 -40.00 15.03
C MET A 314 -75.69 -41.21 15.95
N LYS A 315 -74.54 -41.62 16.52
CA LYS A 315 -74.48 -42.68 17.54
C LYS A 315 -75.25 -42.32 18.79
N HIS A 316 -75.12 -41.08 19.29
CA HIS A 316 -75.89 -40.60 20.44
C HIS A 316 -77.40 -40.58 20.17
N VAL A 317 -77.83 -40.10 19.00
CA VAL A 317 -79.25 -40.13 18.61
C VAL A 317 -79.74 -41.57 18.44
N GLY A 318 -78.97 -42.46 17.81
CA GLY A 318 -79.30 -43.87 17.68
C GLY A 318 -79.42 -44.59 19.03
N ALA A 319 -78.52 -44.29 19.97
CA ALA A 319 -78.59 -44.80 21.34
C ALA A 319 -79.78 -44.21 22.11
N ALA A 320 -80.12 -42.92 21.91
CA ALA A 320 -81.29 -42.27 22.49
C ALA A 320 -82.61 -42.85 21.93
N VAL A 321 -82.67 -43.17 20.64
CA VAL A 321 -83.81 -43.82 20.00
C VAL A 321 -83.96 -45.27 20.48
N ALA A 322 -82.86 -46.02 20.60
CA ALA A 322 -82.87 -47.38 21.14
C ALA A 322 -83.32 -47.41 22.62
N THR A 323 -82.87 -46.46 23.43
CA THR A 323 -83.31 -46.32 24.84
C THR A 323 -84.75 -45.83 24.95
N ALA A 324 -85.22 -44.95 24.06
CA ALA A 324 -86.63 -44.54 24.01
C ALA A 324 -87.56 -45.70 23.58
N GLN A 325 -87.13 -46.56 22.65
CA GLN A 325 -87.87 -47.77 22.27
C GLN A 325 -87.91 -48.80 23.42
N LEU A 326 -86.83 -48.94 24.19
CA LEU A 326 -86.81 -49.77 25.40
C LEU A 326 -87.67 -49.18 26.53
N GLY A 327 -87.72 -47.85 26.66
CA GLY A 327 -88.59 -47.14 27.62
C GLY A 327 -90.07 -47.17 27.27
N ALA A 328 -90.43 -47.19 25.98
CA ALA A 328 -91.82 -47.34 25.52
C ALA A 328 -92.38 -48.77 25.74
N GLN A 329 -91.54 -49.75 26.06
CA GLN A 329 -91.94 -51.12 26.38
C GLN A 329 -92.26 -51.38 27.87
N GLN A 330 -92.38 -50.33 28.70
CA GLN A 330 -92.95 -50.46 30.05
C GLN A 330 -94.10 -49.47 30.31
N PRO A 331 -95.32 -49.98 30.58
CA PRO A 331 -96.19 -49.36 31.57
C PRO A 331 -96.71 -50.36 32.63
N GLY A 332 -96.75 -49.87 33.88
CA GLY A 332 -97.86 -50.14 34.80
C GLY A 332 -97.71 -51.30 35.80
N SER A 333 -97.42 -50.98 37.06
CA SER A 333 -97.66 -51.82 38.23
C SER A 333 -99.00 -51.51 38.91
N LYS A 334 -99.66 -52.56 39.46
CA LYS A 334 -100.74 -52.59 40.49
C LYS A 334 -102.19 -52.40 40.00
N GLU A 335 -103.25 -53.03 40.54
CA GLU A 335 -103.56 -54.00 41.63
C GLU A 335 -105.04 -54.41 41.35
N THR A 336 -105.52 -55.65 41.52
CA THR A 336 -106.33 -56.23 42.64
C THR A 336 -106.99 -57.50 42.04
N GLY A 337 -107.13 -58.70 42.61
CA GLY A 337 -107.38 -59.13 43.99
C GLY A 337 -108.77 -59.79 44.07
N THR A 338 -108.87 -61.13 44.16
CA THR A 338 -109.97 -61.82 44.89
C THR A 338 -109.64 -63.30 45.15
N LYS A 339 -109.77 -63.65 46.44
CA LYS A 339 -109.68 -64.97 47.12
C LYS A 339 -111.00 -65.76 46.95
N PRO A 340 -111.17 -67.03 47.42
CA PRO A 340 -110.60 -67.68 48.60
C PRO A 340 -109.42 -68.62 48.37
#